data_AF-A0A0B8NVK2-F1
#
_entry.id   AF-A0A0B8NVK2-F1
#
_cell.length_a   1.000
_cell.length_b   1.000
_cell.length_c   1.000
_cell.angle_alpha   90.00
_cell.angle_beta   90.00
_cell.angle_gamma   90.00
#
_symmetry.space_group_name_H-M   'P 1'
#
loop_
_entity.id
_entity.type
_entity.pdbx_description
1 polymer ?
#
loop_
_entity_poly.entity_id
_entity_poly.type
_entity_poly.pdbx_seq_one_letter_code
_entity_poly.pdbx_strand_id
1 'polypeptide(L)'
;MKNNDKDSALNMTRRGFIKASSALGGVAAVASGITLPFKSKPAAAAVTEVADEKVVWSACTVNCGSRCPLRMHVQNGEIKYVETDNTGDDVYGKEHQVRACLRGRSMRRRVYNPDRLKYPMKRIGKRGEGKFKRITWEEAYDEVAGTMQRLIKDYGNDSIYLNYGTGTLGGTVTKSWPPAQTLIARLMNLCGGYLNHYGDYSTAQIAKGLSYTYGGWANNNSFSDLQNAKLNVQFGNNPAETRMSGGGLIHHYVESKNISNVRTIIIDPRYTDTAGGREDQWIPIRPSTDAALVAGLAHVMITEDLVDQAFLDKYCVGYDEKTLPASAPKNSDYKSYILGKGEDGVVKTPEWASKITGIPVDTIVKLGREMGNNKPCAIHQGWGLQRTANGELACRAIAMLSLLTGSVGVAGGSTGARESDINIPFVRFPTVPNPVKTSISMFLWTDAIYRHNEMTDITDGVRGAERLKIQLR
;
A
#
# COMPACT_ATOMS: atom_id res chain seq x y z
N MET A 1 -62.14 -37.12 -13.35
CA MET A 1 -63.33 -36.30 -13.72
C MET A 1 -62.89 -34.86 -13.87
N LYS A 2 -63.36 -34.21 -14.93
CA LYS A 2 -62.95 -32.88 -15.41
C LYS A 2 -63.41 -31.75 -14.48
N ASN A 3 -62.47 -30.86 -14.16
CA ASN A 3 -62.43 -29.40 -14.40
C ASN A 3 -63.71 -28.52 -14.42
N ASN A 4 -63.45 -27.27 -13.98
CA ASN A 4 -64.08 -25.96 -14.27
C ASN A 4 -65.24 -25.53 -13.35
N ASP A 5 -65.39 -24.29 -12.86
CA ASP A 5 -64.79 -22.95 -13.05
C ASP A 5 -64.83 -22.25 -11.65
N LYS A 6 -64.09 -21.21 -11.27
CA LYS A 6 -63.96 -19.84 -11.79
C LYS A 6 -62.85 -19.16 -10.97
N ASP A 7 -62.03 -18.31 -11.58
CA ASP A 7 -61.79 -16.96 -11.05
C ASP A 7 -60.96 -16.12 -12.02
N SER A 8 -61.65 -15.17 -12.63
CA SER A 8 -61.08 -14.11 -13.46
C SER A 8 -60.67 -12.94 -12.58
N ALA A 9 -59.37 -12.74 -12.39
CA ALA A 9 -58.81 -11.49 -11.89
C ALA A 9 -57.64 -11.05 -12.79
N LEU A 10 -57.96 -10.10 -13.68
CA LEU A 10 -57.12 -9.17 -14.45
C LEU A 10 -55.58 -9.35 -14.38
N ASN A 11 -55.03 -10.03 -15.40
CA ASN A 11 -53.59 -9.99 -15.73
C ASN A 11 -53.27 -8.70 -16.51
N MET A 12 -52.77 -7.66 -15.84
CA MET A 12 -52.26 -6.46 -16.50
C MET A 12 -50.75 -6.56 -16.75
N THR A 13 -50.34 -6.45 -18.02
CA THR A 13 -48.92 -6.50 -18.40
C THR A 13 -48.23 -5.14 -18.17
N ARG A 14 -46.89 -5.14 -18.00
CA ARG A 14 -46.06 -3.92 -17.82
C ARG A 14 -46.31 -2.83 -18.87
N ARG A 15 -46.75 -3.21 -20.07
CA ARG A 15 -47.10 -2.28 -21.16
C ARG A 15 -48.44 -1.57 -20.93
N GLY A 16 -49.39 -2.23 -20.25
CA GLY A 16 -50.68 -1.65 -19.86
C GLY A 16 -50.55 -0.59 -18.78
N PHE A 17 -49.59 -0.76 -17.86
CA PHE A 17 -49.30 0.23 -16.82
C PHE A 17 -48.79 1.56 -17.41
N ILE A 18 -47.85 1.52 -18.36
CA ILE A 18 -47.27 2.73 -18.98
C ILE A 18 -48.29 3.50 -19.84
N LYS A 19 -49.25 2.80 -20.47
CA LYS A 19 -50.38 3.46 -21.16
C LYS A 19 -51.35 4.13 -20.18
N ALA A 20 -51.56 3.57 -18.99
CA ALA A 20 -52.38 4.21 -17.96
C ALA A 20 -51.69 5.44 -17.34
N SER A 21 -50.35 5.42 -17.23
CA SER A 21 -49.57 6.56 -16.70
C SER A 21 -49.57 7.79 -17.62
N SER A 22 -49.76 7.61 -18.93
CA SER A 22 -49.75 8.70 -19.92
C SER A 22 -51.10 9.42 -20.05
N ALA A 23 -52.17 8.89 -19.44
CA ALA A 23 -53.50 9.52 -19.42
C ALA A 23 -53.74 10.44 -18.20
N LEU A 24 -52.76 10.57 -17.28
CA LEU A 24 -52.85 11.41 -16.08
C LEU A 24 -52.06 12.73 -16.18
N GLY A 25 -51.57 13.06 -17.37
CA GLY A 25 -50.92 14.34 -17.66
C GLY A 25 -51.94 15.46 -17.92
N GLY A 26 -52.66 15.88 -16.88
CA GLY A 26 -53.56 17.02 -16.95
C GLY A 26 -54.53 17.05 -15.78
N VAL A 27 -54.51 18.15 -15.02
CA VAL A 27 -55.35 18.46 -13.85
C VAL A 27 -54.87 17.85 -12.52
N ALA A 28 -53.80 18.44 -11.97
CA ALA A 28 -53.50 18.37 -10.54
C ALA A 28 -53.94 19.68 -9.87
N ALA A 29 -55.23 19.80 -9.57
CA ALA A 29 -55.75 20.79 -8.64
C ALA A 29 -57.01 20.23 -7.95
N VAL A 30 -56.92 20.10 -6.63
CA VAL A 30 -58.02 19.88 -5.66
C VAL A 30 -58.70 18.50 -5.69
N ALA A 31 -58.27 17.61 -4.78
CA ALA A 31 -59.18 16.72 -4.02
C ALA A 31 -58.40 15.99 -2.93
N SER A 32 -58.29 16.62 -1.77
CA SER A 32 -58.08 15.93 -0.48
C SER A 32 -59.29 15.03 -0.24
N GLY A 33 -59.23 13.74 -0.59
CA GLY A 33 -60.38 12.85 -0.35
C GLY A 33 -60.49 11.53 -1.10
N ILE A 34 -59.47 11.05 -1.83
CA ILE A 34 -59.54 9.72 -2.46
C ILE A 34 -58.71 8.73 -1.63
N THR A 35 -59.38 7.93 -0.80
CA THR A 35 -58.81 6.71 -0.23
C THR A 35 -58.63 5.69 -1.35
N LEU A 36 -57.38 5.44 -1.75
CA LEU A 36 -57.04 4.41 -2.73
C LEU A 36 -57.49 3.03 -2.19
N PRO A 37 -58.24 2.21 -2.97
CA PRO A 37 -58.82 0.95 -2.50
C PRO A 37 -57.82 -0.22 -2.47
N PHE A 38 -56.52 0.08 -2.53
CA PHE A 38 -55.46 -0.94 -2.50
C PHE A 38 -54.91 -1.08 -1.09
N LYS A 39 -55.65 -1.78 -0.22
CA LYS A 39 -55.01 -2.45 0.91
C LYS A 39 -54.25 -3.64 0.36
N SER A 40 -52.99 -3.43 -0.05
CA SER A 40 -52.06 -4.55 -0.16
C SER A 40 -51.82 -5.06 1.25
N LYS A 41 -52.49 -6.14 1.65
CA LYS A 41 -51.91 -7.00 2.68
C LYS A 41 -50.58 -7.46 2.09
N PRO A 42 -49.42 -7.17 2.70
CA PRO A 42 -48.22 -7.90 2.31
C PRO A 42 -48.62 -9.37 2.42
N ALA A 43 -48.48 -10.14 1.34
CA ALA A 43 -48.48 -11.58 1.46
C ALA A 43 -47.53 -11.85 2.62
N ALA A 44 -48.02 -12.47 3.70
CA ALA A 44 -47.19 -12.81 4.85
C ALA A 44 -45.93 -13.42 4.24
N ALA A 45 -44.82 -12.69 4.33
CA ALA A 45 -43.55 -13.22 3.92
C ALA A 45 -43.51 -14.57 4.61
N ALA A 46 -43.34 -15.65 3.83
CA ALA A 46 -43.14 -16.97 4.40
C ALA A 46 -42.25 -16.75 5.61
N VAL A 47 -42.77 -17.07 6.81
CA VAL A 47 -42.07 -16.80 8.05
C VAL A 47 -40.75 -17.53 7.90
N THR A 48 -39.73 -16.82 7.43
CA THR A 48 -38.36 -17.27 7.51
C THR A 48 -38.23 -17.44 8.99
N GLU A 49 -38.09 -18.69 9.44
CA GLU A 49 -37.59 -18.97 10.77
C GLU A 49 -36.52 -17.93 11.05
N VAL A 50 -36.70 -17.19 12.15
CA VAL A 50 -35.70 -16.22 12.58
C VAL A 50 -34.48 -17.07 12.91
N ALA A 51 -33.66 -17.32 11.88
CA ALA A 51 -32.45 -18.07 12.02
C ALA A 51 -31.58 -17.26 12.96
N ASP A 52 -31.19 -17.87 14.09
CA ASP A 52 -30.34 -17.21 15.09
C ASP A 52 -29.10 -16.63 14.41
N GLU A 53 -29.07 -15.31 14.35
CA GLU A 53 -27.96 -14.57 13.76
C GLU A 53 -26.84 -14.51 14.78
N LYS A 54 -25.67 -15.02 14.39
CA LYS A 54 -24.44 -14.88 15.17
C LYS A 54 -23.51 -13.86 14.50
N VAL A 55 -23.09 -12.87 15.27
CA VAL A 55 -22.01 -11.97 14.89
C VAL A 55 -20.68 -12.59 15.30
N VAL A 56 -19.75 -12.74 14.36
CA VAL A 56 -18.41 -13.28 14.59
C VAL A 56 -17.37 -12.27 14.12
N TRP A 57 -16.40 -11.95 14.98
CA TRP A 57 -15.28 -11.10 14.59
C TRP A 57 -14.29 -11.82 13.69
N SER A 58 -13.84 -11.11 12.67
CA SER A 58 -12.78 -11.49 11.75
C SER A 58 -11.95 -10.25 11.39
N ALA A 59 -11.01 -10.38 10.46
CA ALA A 59 -10.19 -9.28 9.99
C ALA A 59 -10.01 -9.30 8.47
N CYS A 60 -9.87 -8.12 7.88
CA CYS A 60 -9.46 -7.99 6.49
C CYS A 60 -7.96 -8.26 6.37
N THR A 61 -7.57 -9.40 5.82
CA THR A 61 -6.17 -9.85 5.81
C THR A 61 -5.37 -9.52 4.55
N VAL A 62 -5.94 -8.70 3.65
CA VAL A 62 -5.30 -8.28 2.39
C VAL A 62 -4.08 -7.39 2.65
N ASN A 63 -3.19 -7.28 1.66
CA ASN A 63 -2.02 -6.40 1.73
C ASN A 63 -2.38 -4.93 1.52
N CYS A 64 -3.09 -4.33 2.49
CA CYS A 64 -3.25 -2.88 2.58
C CYS A 64 -2.59 -2.29 3.84
N GLY A 65 -2.15 -3.12 4.78
CA GLY A 65 -1.55 -2.70 6.06
C GLY A 65 -2.57 -2.48 7.19
N SER A 66 -3.80 -2.05 6.91
CA SER A 66 -4.75 -1.62 7.96
C SER A 66 -5.37 -2.74 8.81
N ARG A 67 -5.40 -4.00 8.33
CA ARG A 67 -5.96 -5.16 9.07
C ARG A 67 -7.34 -4.93 9.72
N CYS A 68 -8.23 -4.20 9.05
CA CYS A 68 -9.48 -3.72 9.67
C CYS A 68 -10.31 -4.88 10.25
N PRO A 69 -10.87 -4.72 11.46
CA PRO A 69 -11.79 -5.69 12.03
C PRO A 69 -13.08 -5.73 11.20
N LEU A 70 -13.64 -6.92 11.09
CA LEU A 70 -14.83 -7.22 10.32
C LEU A 70 -15.81 -7.98 11.21
N ARG A 71 -17.06 -7.56 11.22
CA ARG A 71 -18.15 -8.25 11.89
C ARG A 71 -18.89 -9.11 10.86
N MET A 72 -18.74 -10.42 10.96
CA MET A 72 -19.37 -11.38 10.06
C MET A 72 -20.72 -11.78 10.63
N HIS A 73 -21.78 -11.50 9.90
CA HIS A 73 -23.15 -11.86 10.28
C HIS A 73 -23.49 -13.23 9.70
N VAL A 74 -23.61 -14.23 10.56
CA VAL A 74 -23.74 -15.64 10.17
C VAL A 74 -25.13 -16.16 10.54
N GLN A 75 -25.82 -16.75 9.57
CA GLN A 75 -27.10 -17.42 9.74
C GLN A 75 -27.05 -18.76 9.02
N ASN A 76 -27.47 -19.85 9.67
CA ASN A 76 -27.46 -21.21 9.11
C ASN A 76 -26.08 -21.63 8.57
N GLY A 77 -25.00 -21.25 9.27
CA GLY A 77 -23.62 -21.54 8.86
C GLY A 77 -23.11 -20.72 7.66
N GLU A 78 -23.88 -19.76 7.15
CA GLU A 78 -23.51 -18.90 6.02
C GLU A 78 -23.31 -17.45 6.47
N ILE A 79 -22.23 -16.81 6.04
CA ILE A 79 -22.03 -15.36 6.17
C ILE A 79 -23.05 -14.68 5.24
N LYS A 80 -24.04 -13.97 5.79
CA LYS A 80 -25.05 -13.25 5.01
C LYS A 80 -24.53 -11.89 4.56
N TYR A 81 -23.85 -11.16 5.44
CA TYR A 81 -23.18 -9.91 5.12
C TYR A 81 -21.99 -9.65 6.04
N VAL A 82 -21.16 -8.67 5.65
CA VAL A 82 -19.97 -8.25 6.40
C VAL A 82 -20.15 -6.80 6.78
N GLU A 83 -20.18 -6.55 8.09
CA GLU A 83 -20.20 -5.23 8.67
C GLU A 83 -18.79 -4.78 9.05
N THR A 84 -18.62 -3.48 9.13
CA THR A 84 -17.42 -2.85 9.69
C THR A 84 -17.48 -2.85 11.22
N ASP A 85 -16.38 -2.51 11.90
CA ASP A 85 -16.50 -2.02 13.27
C ASP A 85 -17.41 -0.79 13.32
N ASN A 86 -18.41 -0.90 14.18
CA ASN A 86 -19.47 0.06 14.49
C ASN A 86 -19.74 0.08 16.01
N THR A 87 -18.73 -0.31 16.81
CA THR A 87 -18.82 -0.40 18.27
C THR A 87 -18.22 0.83 18.95
N GLY A 88 -18.54 1.03 20.23
CA GLY A 88 -18.08 2.21 20.99
C GLY A 88 -18.66 3.53 20.50
N ASP A 89 -18.16 4.62 21.08
CA ASP A 89 -18.67 5.99 20.87
C ASP A 89 -18.04 6.72 19.68
N ASP A 90 -17.12 6.07 18.95
CA ASP A 90 -16.43 6.60 17.77
C ASP A 90 -15.66 7.91 18.03
N VAL A 91 -15.00 8.03 19.19
CA VAL A 91 -14.26 9.25 19.58
C VAL A 91 -12.82 9.17 19.11
N TYR A 92 -12.44 10.05 18.16
CA TYR A 92 -11.06 10.15 17.65
C TYR A 92 -10.03 10.35 18.78
N GLY A 93 -8.89 9.66 18.67
CA GLY A 93 -7.83 9.67 19.68
C GLY A 93 -8.12 8.88 20.97
N LYS A 94 -9.33 8.32 21.13
CA LYS A 94 -9.70 7.42 22.23
C LYS A 94 -10.15 6.06 21.68
N GLU A 95 -11.44 5.91 21.44
CA GLU A 95 -12.09 4.68 20.99
C GLU A 95 -12.84 4.92 19.67
N HIS A 96 -12.09 5.31 18.64
CA HIS A 96 -12.66 5.50 17.31
C HIS A 96 -12.86 4.16 16.60
N GLN A 97 -13.88 4.10 15.75
CA GLN A 97 -14.23 2.90 15.01
C GLN A 97 -13.23 2.66 13.88
N VAL A 98 -12.68 1.45 13.82
CA VAL A 98 -11.67 1.07 12.82
C VAL A 98 -12.37 0.62 11.54
N ARG A 99 -13.02 1.57 10.84
CA ARG A 99 -13.97 1.20 9.79
C ARG A 99 -13.32 0.52 8.58
N ALA A 100 -13.89 -0.58 8.10
CA ALA A 100 -13.39 -1.29 6.93
C ALA A 100 -13.79 -0.60 5.62
N CYS A 101 -12.83 -0.48 4.70
CA CYS A 101 -13.09 -0.01 3.33
C CYS A 101 -13.96 -0.99 2.52
N LEU A 102 -14.38 -0.57 1.32
CA LEU A 102 -15.21 -1.38 0.40
C LEU A 102 -14.62 -2.78 0.14
N ARG A 103 -13.30 -2.89 0.00
CA ARG A 103 -12.60 -4.18 -0.21
C ARG A 103 -12.72 -5.09 1.00
N GLY A 104 -12.59 -4.55 2.22
CA GLY A 104 -12.78 -5.30 3.46
C GLY A 104 -14.21 -5.79 3.65
N ARG A 105 -15.19 -4.93 3.37
CA ARG A 105 -16.62 -5.29 3.41
C ARG A 105 -17.01 -6.32 2.34
N SER A 106 -16.20 -6.47 1.28
CA SER A 106 -16.42 -7.46 0.23
C SER A 106 -15.92 -8.88 0.57
N MET A 107 -15.34 -9.13 1.76
CA MET A 107 -14.70 -10.41 2.08
C MET A 107 -15.59 -11.65 1.93
N ARG A 108 -16.92 -11.51 2.11
CA ARG A 108 -17.89 -12.57 1.79
C ARG A 108 -17.75 -13.07 0.35
N ARG A 109 -17.52 -12.18 -0.62
CA ARG A 109 -17.34 -12.53 -2.04
C ARG A 109 -16.11 -13.40 -2.27
N ARG A 110 -15.08 -13.30 -1.42
CA ARG A 110 -13.89 -14.18 -1.48
C ARG A 110 -14.20 -15.58 -0.95
N VAL A 111 -15.02 -15.67 0.10
CA VAL A 111 -15.40 -16.96 0.74
C VAL A 111 -16.29 -17.78 -0.19
N TYR A 112 -17.24 -17.15 -0.88
CA TYR A 112 -18.22 -17.81 -1.75
C TYR A 112 -17.98 -17.61 -3.25
N ASN A 113 -16.76 -17.21 -3.63
CA ASN A 113 -16.41 -17.10 -5.05
C ASN A 113 -16.60 -18.49 -5.73
N PRO A 114 -17.28 -18.58 -6.89
CA PRO A 114 -17.41 -19.84 -7.64
C PRO A 114 -16.06 -20.46 -8.00
N ASP A 115 -15.04 -19.64 -8.24
CA ASP A 115 -13.67 -20.05 -8.62
C ASP A 115 -12.79 -20.36 -7.40
N ARG A 116 -13.34 -20.33 -6.17
CA ARG A 116 -12.57 -20.64 -4.97
C ARG A 116 -12.02 -22.07 -5.03
N LEU A 117 -10.72 -22.21 -4.77
CA LEU A 117 -10.07 -23.51 -4.58
C LEU A 117 -10.63 -24.18 -3.31
N LYS A 118 -11.31 -25.32 -3.49
CA LYS A 118 -11.98 -26.08 -2.41
C LYS A 118 -11.20 -27.31 -1.97
N TYR A 119 -10.41 -27.89 -2.87
CA TYR A 119 -9.72 -29.16 -2.68
C TYR A 119 -8.29 -29.08 -3.22
N PRO A 120 -7.38 -29.95 -2.76
CA PRO A 120 -6.11 -30.20 -3.43
C PRO A 120 -6.34 -30.69 -4.88
N MET A 121 -5.56 -30.15 -5.81
CA MET A 121 -5.70 -30.42 -7.24
C MET A 121 -4.33 -30.78 -7.84
N LYS A 122 -4.24 -31.91 -8.57
CA LYS A 122 -3.04 -32.34 -9.29
C LYS A 122 -3.20 -32.07 -10.79
N ARG A 123 -2.21 -31.42 -11.39
CA ARG A 123 -2.19 -31.17 -12.83
C ARG A 123 -2.09 -32.49 -13.61
N ILE A 124 -2.89 -32.66 -14.65
CA ILE A 124 -2.90 -33.84 -15.53
C ILE A 124 -2.62 -33.52 -17.01
N GLY A 125 -2.61 -32.24 -17.39
CA GLY A 125 -2.23 -31.77 -18.74
C GLY A 125 -0.92 -30.98 -18.75
N LYS A 126 -0.59 -30.35 -19.88
CA LYS A 126 0.56 -29.43 -19.95
C LYS A 126 0.33 -28.19 -19.07
N ARG A 127 1.41 -27.54 -18.61
CA ARG A 127 1.32 -26.28 -17.87
C ARG A 127 0.62 -25.23 -18.74
N GLY A 128 -0.36 -24.51 -18.18
CA GLY A 128 -1.19 -23.55 -18.91
C GLY A 128 -2.53 -24.08 -19.43
N GLU A 129 -2.74 -25.41 -19.51
CA GLU A 129 -3.99 -25.97 -20.06
C GLU A 129 -5.18 -25.95 -19.08
N GLY A 130 -4.97 -25.63 -17.79
CA GLY A 130 -6.05 -25.64 -16.80
C GLY A 130 -6.61 -27.03 -16.47
N LYS A 131 -5.94 -28.12 -16.86
CA LYS A 131 -6.40 -29.50 -16.64
C LYS A 131 -5.88 -30.07 -15.31
N PHE A 132 -6.80 -30.27 -14.36
CA PHE A 132 -6.50 -30.81 -13.04
C PHE A 132 -7.46 -31.93 -12.64
N LYS A 133 -6.96 -32.89 -11.86
CA LYS A 133 -7.77 -33.85 -11.11
C LYS A 133 -7.75 -33.51 -9.63
N ARG A 134 -8.86 -33.70 -8.93
CA ARG A 134 -8.89 -33.64 -7.46
C ARG A 134 -8.08 -34.80 -6.89
N ILE A 135 -7.34 -34.54 -5.83
CA ILE A 135 -6.60 -35.54 -5.03
C ILE A 135 -6.92 -35.34 -3.54
N THR A 136 -6.58 -36.32 -2.69
CA THR A 136 -6.71 -36.15 -1.24
C THR A 136 -5.61 -35.25 -0.68
N TRP A 137 -5.72 -34.89 0.60
CA TRP A 137 -4.67 -34.12 1.28
C TRP A 137 -3.42 -34.96 1.50
N GLU A 138 -3.59 -36.24 1.85
CA GLU A 138 -2.52 -37.21 2.04
C GLU A 138 -1.70 -37.36 0.75
N GLU A 139 -2.36 -37.58 -0.39
CA GLU A 139 -1.70 -37.64 -1.70
C GLU A 139 -0.95 -36.34 -2.03
N ALA A 140 -1.51 -35.18 -1.68
CA ALA A 140 -0.87 -33.89 -1.93
C ALA A 140 0.38 -33.70 -1.05
N TYR A 141 0.31 -34.10 0.22
CA TYR A 141 1.44 -34.02 1.15
C TYR A 141 2.56 -34.96 0.72
N ASP A 142 2.25 -36.20 0.37
CA ASP A 142 3.23 -37.19 -0.09
C ASP A 142 3.94 -36.72 -1.37
N GLU A 143 3.20 -36.18 -2.34
CA GLU A 143 3.78 -35.66 -3.58
C GLU A 143 4.75 -34.49 -3.32
N VAL A 144 4.34 -33.52 -2.48
CA VAL A 144 5.16 -32.34 -2.18
C VAL A 144 6.38 -32.74 -1.35
N ALA A 145 6.20 -33.52 -0.29
CA ALA A 145 7.28 -33.97 0.57
C ALA A 145 8.28 -34.85 -0.20
N GLY A 146 7.80 -35.82 -0.97
CA GLY A 146 8.66 -36.69 -1.79
C GLY A 146 9.42 -35.90 -2.86
N THR A 147 8.78 -34.91 -3.49
CA THR A 147 9.46 -34.02 -4.44
C THR A 147 10.54 -33.19 -3.75
N MET A 148 10.24 -32.55 -2.61
CA MET A 148 11.22 -31.76 -1.86
C MET A 148 12.41 -32.60 -1.40
N GLN A 149 12.16 -33.78 -0.83
CA GLN A 149 13.22 -34.69 -0.40
C GLN A 149 14.12 -35.11 -1.56
N ARG A 150 13.53 -35.46 -2.71
CA ARG A 150 14.29 -35.78 -3.92
C ARG A 150 15.13 -34.60 -4.40
N LEU A 151 14.55 -33.39 -4.47
CA LEU A 151 15.28 -32.20 -4.91
C LEU A 151 16.45 -31.87 -3.98
N ILE A 152 16.23 -31.95 -2.66
CA ILE A 152 17.29 -31.75 -1.66
C ILE A 152 18.40 -32.79 -1.82
N LYS A 153 18.04 -34.08 -2.01
CA LYS A 153 19.00 -35.17 -2.19
C LYS A 153 19.82 -35.00 -3.47
N ASP A 154 19.16 -34.72 -4.59
CA ASP A 154 19.78 -34.77 -5.92
C ASP A 154 20.47 -33.44 -6.31
N TYR A 155 20.00 -32.30 -5.78
CA TYR A 155 20.46 -30.97 -6.18
C TYR A 155 20.84 -30.04 -5.01
N GLY A 156 20.50 -30.37 -3.76
CA GLY A 156 20.72 -29.48 -2.62
C GLY A 156 19.56 -28.52 -2.33
N ASN A 157 19.60 -27.86 -1.17
CA ASN A 157 18.51 -27.03 -0.66
C ASN A 157 18.28 -25.75 -1.48
N ASP A 158 19.32 -25.20 -2.10
CA ASP A 158 19.26 -24.02 -2.97
C ASP A 158 18.67 -24.30 -4.37
N SER A 159 18.27 -25.55 -4.65
CA SER A 159 17.41 -25.86 -5.80
C SER A 159 15.93 -25.50 -5.57
N ILE A 160 15.52 -25.30 -4.31
CA ILE A 160 14.17 -24.95 -3.90
C ILE A 160 14.09 -23.45 -3.66
N TYR A 161 13.09 -22.79 -4.24
CA TYR A 161 12.87 -21.35 -4.13
C TYR A 161 11.53 -21.03 -3.49
N LEU A 162 11.56 -20.18 -2.46
CA LEU A 162 10.33 -19.61 -1.88
C LEU A 162 10.07 -18.24 -2.53
N ASN A 163 9.11 -18.20 -3.45
CA ASN A 163 8.80 -16.99 -4.20
C ASN A 163 8.17 -15.90 -3.33
N TYR A 164 8.42 -14.64 -3.69
CA TYR A 164 7.77 -13.48 -3.14
C TYR A 164 6.24 -13.57 -3.27
N GLY A 165 5.51 -13.25 -2.19
CA GLY A 165 4.05 -13.17 -2.23
C GLY A 165 3.48 -12.38 -1.06
N THR A 166 2.46 -11.56 -1.32
CA THR A 166 1.77 -10.75 -0.30
C THR A 166 0.25 -10.88 -0.36
N GLY A 167 -0.30 -12.00 -0.83
CA GLY A 167 -1.76 -12.18 -0.97
C GLY A 167 -2.52 -12.10 0.37
N THR A 168 -1.82 -12.40 1.48
CA THR A 168 -2.36 -12.36 2.84
C THR A 168 -1.29 -11.83 3.79
N LEU A 169 -1.38 -10.57 4.23
CA LEU A 169 -0.46 -9.99 5.22
C LEU A 169 -1.09 -9.80 6.59
N GLY A 170 -2.42 -9.82 6.70
CA GLY A 170 -3.10 -9.62 7.97
C GLY A 170 -3.16 -10.84 8.88
N GLY A 171 -2.87 -12.03 8.35
CA GLY A 171 -2.92 -13.27 9.11
C GLY A 171 -1.85 -13.37 10.19
N THR A 172 -2.15 -14.11 11.26
CA THR A 172 -1.17 -14.52 12.28
C THR A 172 -0.37 -15.73 11.79
N VAL A 173 -1.08 -16.76 11.33
CA VAL A 173 -0.52 -18.02 10.79
C VAL A 173 -0.32 -17.92 9.28
N THR A 174 -1.29 -17.36 8.56
CA THR A 174 -1.33 -17.31 7.09
C THR A 174 -0.57 -16.12 6.50
N LYS A 175 0.27 -15.47 7.30
CA LYS A 175 1.05 -14.31 6.85
C LYS A 175 2.06 -14.74 5.79
N SER A 176 2.12 -13.98 4.70
CA SER A 176 3.03 -14.25 3.57
C SER A 176 4.28 -13.35 3.54
N TRP A 177 4.42 -12.40 4.47
CA TRP A 177 5.57 -11.47 4.56
C TRP A 177 5.86 -11.02 6.01
N PRO A 178 7.10 -10.69 6.43
CA PRO A 178 8.37 -10.87 5.73
C PRO A 178 8.63 -12.33 5.34
N PRO A 179 9.38 -12.58 4.25
CA PRO A 179 9.44 -13.91 3.64
C PRO A 179 10.08 -14.93 4.58
N ALA A 180 11.15 -14.53 5.28
CA ALA A 180 11.84 -15.34 6.28
C ALA A 180 11.04 -15.60 7.58
N GLN A 181 9.90 -14.91 7.78
CA GLN A 181 9.06 -15.01 8.99
C GLN A 181 7.74 -15.73 8.74
N THR A 182 7.61 -16.41 7.60
CA THR A 182 6.42 -17.21 7.28
C THR A 182 6.55 -18.63 7.82
N LEU A 183 5.43 -19.32 8.06
CA LEU A 183 5.45 -20.72 8.47
C LEU A 183 6.00 -21.65 7.38
N ILE A 184 5.85 -21.27 6.11
CA ILE A 184 6.47 -21.99 4.99
C ILE A 184 7.99 -21.83 5.03
N ALA A 185 8.51 -20.62 5.26
CA ALA A 185 9.95 -20.43 5.44
C ALA A 185 10.47 -21.19 6.66
N ARG A 186 9.73 -21.22 7.78
CA ARG A 186 10.09 -22.02 8.95
C ARG A 186 10.20 -23.52 8.59
N LEU A 187 9.21 -24.07 7.88
CA LEU A 187 9.24 -25.46 7.40
C LEU A 187 10.49 -25.71 6.56
N MET A 188 10.75 -24.87 5.55
CA MET A 188 11.90 -25.02 4.66
C MET A 188 13.23 -24.92 5.42
N ASN A 189 13.34 -24.00 6.39
CA ASN A 189 14.55 -23.86 7.21
C ASN A 189 14.80 -25.09 8.10
N LEU A 190 13.75 -25.72 8.62
CA LEU A 190 13.86 -26.99 9.35
C LEU A 190 14.28 -28.16 8.44
N CYS A 191 14.04 -28.05 7.13
CA CYS A 191 14.44 -29.04 6.13
C CYS A 191 15.84 -28.81 5.54
N GLY A 192 16.60 -27.81 6.01
CA GLY A 192 17.94 -27.49 5.50
C GLY A 192 18.03 -26.21 4.68
N GLY A 193 16.96 -25.41 4.61
CA GLY A 193 16.94 -24.10 3.98
C GLY A 193 16.38 -24.11 2.55
N TYR A 194 16.53 -22.98 1.87
CA TYR A 194 16.05 -22.75 0.50
C TYR A 194 16.80 -21.57 -0.13
N LEU A 195 16.82 -21.46 -1.47
CA LEU A 195 17.32 -20.26 -2.14
C LEU A 195 16.44 -19.07 -1.77
N ASN A 196 17.02 -18.08 -1.12
CA ASN A 196 16.28 -16.92 -0.63
C ASN A 196 16.15 -15.83 -1.71
N HIS A 197 15.29 -14.84 -1.48
CA HIS A 197 15.23 -13.62 -2.28
C HIS A 197 15.42 -12.36 -1.44
N TYR A 198 15.75 -11.27 -2.14
CA TYR A 198 15.69 -9.92 -1.59
C TYR A 198 14.87 -8.98 -2.49
N GLY A 199 14.47 -7.85 -1.91
CA GLY A 199 13.54 -6.90 -2.55
C GLY A 199 12.09 -7.35 -2.47
N ASP A 200 11.21 -6.50 -2.98
CA ASP A 200 9.76 -6.70 -3.04
C ASP A 200 9.11 -5.81 -4.11
N TYR A 201 7.90 -6.13 -4.59
CA TYR A 201 7.24 -5.37 -5.67
C TYR A 201 6.71 -3.98 -5.21
N SER A 202 6.79 -3.67 -3.92
CA SER A 202 6.18 -2.50 -3.32
C SER A 202 7.19 -1.43 -2.90
N THR A 203 8.30 -1.81 -2.25
CA THR A 203 9.19 -0.95 -1.48
C THR A 203 10.69 -1.16 -1.71
N ALA A 204 11.09 -1.96 -2.70
CA ALA A 204 12.50 -2.29 -2.91
C ALA A 204 13.43 -1.06 -3.05
N GLN A 205 13.03 -0.08 -3.84
CA GLN A 205 13.86 1.08 -4.15
C GLN A 205 13.93 2.08 -2.99
N ILE A 206 12.79 2.39 -2.35
CA ILE A 206 12.78 3.27 -1.17
C ILE A 206 13.51 2.63 0.00
N ALA A 207 13.35 1.33 0.23
CA ALA A 207 14.06 0.61 1.29
C ALA A 207 15.57 0.70 1.08
N LYS A 208 16.04 0.47 -0.16
CA LYS A 208 17.46 0.53 -0.49
C LYS A 208 18.00 1.96 -0.42
N GLY A 209 17.30 2.93 -1.01
CA GLY A 209 17.69 4.33 -1.02
C GLY A 209 17.79 4.91 0.38
N LEU A 210 16.75 4.74 1.20
CA LEU A 210 16.73 5.27 2.57
C LEU A 210 17.69 4.53 3.51
N SER A 211 18.06 3.28 3.22
CA SER A 211 19.12 2.60 3.98
C SER A 211 20.48 3.29 3.84
N TYR A 212 20.78 3.93 2.69
CA TYR A 212 22.00 4.74 2.54
C TYR A 212 21.89 6.11 3.21
N THR A 213 20.69 6.65 3.38
CA THR A 213 20.48 7.95 4.03
C THR A 213 20.39 7.85 5.55
N TYR A 214 19.69 6.83 6.07
CA TYR A 214 19.34 6.69 7.49
C TYR A 214 19.92 5.45 8.16
N GLY A 215 20.71 4.64 7.44
CA GLY A 215 21.28 3.39 7.97
C GLY A 215 20.29 2.22 8.09
N GLY A 216 19.07 2.36 7.58
CA GLY A 216 18.07 1.30 7.57
C GLY A 216 16.70 1.77 7.07
N TRP A 217 15.64 1.07 7.50
CA TRP A 217 14.28 1.49 7.21
C TRP A 217 13.97 2.79 7.97
N ALA A 218 13.67 3.85 7.23
CA ALA A 218 13.31 5.14 7.80
C ALA A 218 11.84 5.13 8.23
N ASN A 219 11.61 4.90 9.53
CA ASN A 219 10.29 5.16 10.12
C ASN A 219 10.00 6.66 10.06
N ASN A 220 8.73 7.00 9.91
CA ASN A 220 8.24 8.37 9.84
C ASN A 220 7.18 8.59 10.93
N ASN A 221 6.69 9.80 11.07
CA ASN A 221 5.57 10.08 11.95
C ASN A 221 4.27 9.52 11.32
N SER A 222 3.30 9.20 12.18
CA SER A 222 1.94 8.88 11.74
C SER A 222 1.24 10.17 11.31
N PHE A 223 0.28 10.07 10.39
CA PHE A 223 -0.56 11.23 10.04
C PHE A 223 -1.35 11.79 11.22
N SER A 224 -1.55 11.03 12.30
CA SER A 224 -2.12 11.56 13.53
C SER A 224 -1.30 12.72 14.10
N ASP A 225 0.01 12.76 13.84
CA ASP A 225 0.92 13.80 14.31
C ASP A 225 0.92 15.06 13.42
N LEU A 226 0.21 15.06 12.29
CA LEU A 226 0.06 16.25 11.44
C LEU A 226 -0.56 17.44 12.18
N GLN A 227 -1.30 17.19 13.26
CA GLN A 227 -1.86 18.26 14.09
C GLN A 227 -0.80 19.17 14.72
N ASN A 228 0.45 18.69 14.81
CA ASN A 228 1.59 19.42 15.36
C ASN A 228 2.45 20.09 14.27
N ALA A 229 2.17 19.83 12.99
CA ALA A 229 2.95 20.36 11.87
C ALA A 229 2.56 21.81 11.54
N LYS A 230 3.53 22.58 11.02
CA LYS A 230 3.26 23.93 10.48
C LYS A 230 2.96 23.92 8.99
N LEU A 231 3.51 22.94 8.27
CA LEU A 231 3.28 22.69 6.86
C LEU A 231 3.30 21.19 6.61
N ASN A 232 2.39 20.70 5.75
CA ASN A 232 2.39 19.33 5.26
C ASN A 232 2.62 19.32 3.75
N VAL A 233 3.65 18.63 3.28
CA VAL A 233 3.98 18.45 1.86
C VAL A 233 3.95 16.97 1.50
N GLN A 234 3.13 16.59 0.52
CA GLN A 234 2.95 15.20 0.12
C GLN A 234 3.38 15.00 -1.34
N PHE A 235 4.37 14.13 -1.58
CA PHE A 235 4.86 13.76 -2.90
C PHE A 235 4.28 12.42 -3.34
N GLY A 236 3.43 12.42 -4.37
CA GLY A 236 2.82 11.21 -4.94
C GLY A 236 2.10 10.33 -3.90
N ASN A 237 1.64 10.94 -2.80
CA ASN A 237 1.05 10.21 -1.68
C ASN A 237 -0.48 10.26 -1.75
N ASN A 238 -1.08 9.08 -1.89
CA ASN A 238 -2.51 8.95 -2.12
C ASN A 238 -3.18 7.98 -1.12
N PRO A 239 -3.24 8.32 0.18
CA PRO A 239 -3.90 7.49 1.18
C PRO A 239 -5.41 7.34 0.95
N ALA A 240 -6.11 8.29 0.31
CA ALA A 240 -7.53 8.18 0.05
C ALA A 240 -7.85 6.98 -0.86
N GLU A 241 -7.00 6.68 -1.85
CA GLU A 241 -7.19 5.52 -2.72
C GLU A 241 -6.45 4.27 -2.21
N THR A 242 -5.25 4.45 -1.68
CA THR A 242 -4.38 3.32 -1.32
C THR A 242 -4.60 2.81 0.11
N ARG A 243 -5.20 3.61 1.00
CA ARG A 243 -5.33 3.35 2.45
C ARG A 243 -6.69 3.81 3.05
N MET A 244 -7.76 3.67 2.27
CA MET A 244 -9.18 4.08 2.52
C MET A 244 -9.83 3.75 3.89
N SER A 245 -9.27 2.90 4.74
CA SER A 245 -10.00 2.43 5.95
C SER A 245 -10.13 3.53 7.02
N GLY A 246 -11.15 3.42 7.88
CA GLY A 246 -11.31 4.22 9.10
C GLY A 246 -10.20 3.99 10.14
N GLY A 247 -9.65 2.78 10.20
CA GLY A 247 -8.37 2.53 10.91
C GLY A 247 -7.12 2.88 10.12
N GLY A 248 -7.27 3.69 9.08
CA GLY A 248 -6.26 3.92 8.05
C GLY A 248 -5.63 5.30 8.13
N LEU A 249 -4.65 5.49 7.26
CA LEU A 249 -3.90 6.73 7.16
C LEU A 249 -4.76 7.90 6.69
N ILE A 250 -5.74 7.67 5.81
CA ILE A 250 -6.62 8.75 5.33
C ILE A 250 -7.48 9.34 6.46
N HIS A 251 -7.95 8.50 7.39
CA HIS A 251 -8.75 8.98 8.51
C HIS A 251 -7.93 9.88 9.42
N HIS A 252 -6.72 9.42 9.82
CA HIS A 252 -5.78 10.25 10.58
C HIS A 252 -5.43 11.56 9.88
N TYR A 253 -5.22 11.53 8.56
CA TYR A 253 -4.95 12.75 7.78
C TYR A 253 -6.12 13.76 7.88
N VAL A 254 -7.35 13.30 7.66
CA VAL A 254 -8.54 14.16 7.72
C VAL A 254 -8.75 14.73 9.12
N GLU A 255 -8.70 13.90 10.15
CA GLU A 255 -8.93 14.35 11.53
C GLU A 255 -7.84 15.32 12.00
N SER A 256 -6.57 15.01 11.76
CA SER A 256 -5.48 15.92 12.15
C SER A 256 -5.52 17.24 11.38
N LYS A 257 -5.95 17.24 10.11
CA LYS A 257 -6.21 18.49 9.38
C LYS A 257 -7.41 19.25 9.94
N ASN A 258 -8.51 18.59 10.30
CA ASN A 258 -9.66 19.25 10.91
C ASN A 258 -9.32 19.91 12.26
N ILE A 259 -8.43 19.29 13.04
CA ILE A 259 -7.99 19.81 14.35
C ILE A 259 -7.08 21.03 14.19
N SER A 260 -6.08 20.97 13.29
CA SER A 260 -5.01 21.96 13.21
C SER A 260 -5.16 22.97 12.09
N ASN A 261 -6.04 22.69 11.12
CA ASN A 261 -6.10 23.35 9.82
C ASN A 261 -4.72 23.44 9.13
N VAL A 262 -3.87 22.42 9.29
CA VAL A 262 -2.51 22.44 8.75
C VAL A 262 -2.52 22.67 7.24
N ARG A 263 -1.78 23.68 6.82
CA ARG A 263 -1.58 24.00 5.40
C ARG A 263 -0.95 22.79 4.72
N THR A 264 -1.59 22.32 3.66
CA THR A 264 -1.25 21.07 2.98
C THR A 264 -1.04 21.30 1.49
N ILE A 265 0.13 20.94 1.00
CA ILE A 265 0.53 20.99 -0.40
C ILE A 265 0.68 19.57 -0.92
N ILE A 266 0.01 19.25 -2.02
CA ILE A 266 0.09 17.93 -2.66
C ILE A 266 0.78 18.09 -4.02
N ILE A 267 1.88 17.36 -4.20
CA ILE A 267 2.66 17.32 -5.43
C ILE A 267 2.43 15.94 -6.06
N ASP A 268 1.64 15.90 -7.12
CA ASP A 268 1.26 14.66 -7.81
C ASP A 268 0.89 14.99 -9.27
N PRO A 269 1.32 14.20 -10.27
CA PRO A 269 0.87 14.39 -11.65
C PRO A 269 -0.64 14.29 -11.83
N ARG A 270 -1.36 13.64 -10.90
CA ARG A 270 -2.82 13.50 -10.92
C ARG A 270 -3.44 14.25 -9.76
N TYR A 271 -4.59 14.88 -10.02
CA TYR A 271 -5.47 15.34 -8.96
C TYR A 271 -6.17 14.13 -8.33
N THR A 272 -5.63 13.64 -7.21
CA THR A 272 -6.06 12.40 -6.55
C THR A 272 -7.24 12.59 -5.61
N ASP A 273 -7.87 11.51 -5.16
CA ASP A 273 -8.94 11.59 -4.14
C ASP A 273 -8.41 12.12 -2.78
N THR A 274 -7.10 12.01 -2.51
CA THR A 274 -6.47 12.61 -1.32
C THR A 274 -6.43 14.12 -1.41
N ALA A 275 -6.17 14.64 -2.61
CA ALA A 275 -6.35 16.05 -2.92
C ALA A 275 -7.85 16.35 -2.80
N GLY A 276 -8.65 16.19 -3.85
CA GLY A 276 -10.11 16.22 -3.77
C GLY A 276 -10.72 17.36 -2.92
N GLY A 277 -10.04 18.51 -2.81
CA GLY A 277 -10.43 19.66 -2.00
C GLY A 277 -9.93 19.68 -0.55
N ARG A 278 -9.05 18.76 -0.14
CA ARG A 278 -8.42 18.72 1.19
C ARG A 278 -7.06 19.40 1.22
N GLU A 279 -6.43 19.61 0.07
CA GLU A 279 -5.21 20.37 -0.07
C GLU A 279 -5.49 21.88 -0.14
N ASP A 280 -4.53 22.67 0.30
CA ASP A 280 -4.52 24.12 0.10
C ASP A 280 -3.88 24.49 -1.25
N GLN A 281 -3.06 23.59 -1.79
CA GLN A 281 -2.48 23.71 -3.13
C GLN A 281 -2.17 22.33 -3.70
N TRP A 282 -2.53 22.14 -4.98
CA TRP A 282 -2.05 21.03 -5.79
C TRP A 282 -1.01 21.53 -6.79
N ILE A 283 0.09 20.78 -6.94
CA ILE A 283 1.19 21.07 -7.86
C ILE A 283 1.32 19.88 -8.84
N PRO A 284 0.91 20.05 -10.12
CA PRO A 284 0.91 18.99 -11.12
C PRO A 284 2.31 18.77 -11.72
N ILE A 285 3.14 18.00 -11.02
CA ILE A 285 4.51 17.72 -11.49
C ILE A 285 4.51 16.77 -12.70
N ARG A 286 5.44 16.97 -13.65
CA ARG A 286 5.72 15.98 -14.70
C ARG A 286 6.20 14.66 -14.05
N PRO A 287 5.65 13.49 -14.42
CA PRO A 287 6.02 12.22 -13.82
C PRO A 287 7.54 11.96 -13.85
N SER A 288 8.09 11.45 -12.73
CA SER A 288 9.51 11.08 -12.58
C SER A 288 10.50 12.26 -12.61
N THR A 289 10.04 13.48 -12.30
CA THR A 289 10.90 14.68 -12.27
C THR A 289 11.08 15.28 -10.88
N ASP A 290 10.61 14.58 -9.85
CA ASP A 290 10.57 15.03 -8.47
C ASP A 290 11.95 15.37 -7.89
N ALA A 291 13.00 14.62 -8.25
CA ALA A 291 14.37 14.93 -7.83
C ALA A 291 14.84 16.29 -8.35
N ALA A 292 14.41 16.71 -9.55
CA ALA A 292 14.71 18.03 -10.09
C ALA A 292 13.93 19.13 -9.35
N LEU A 293 12.67 18.87 -8.99
CA LEU A 293 11.90 19.80 -8.15
C LEU A 293 12.58 19.97 -6.80
N VAL A 294 12.92 18.87 -6.10
CA VAL A 294 13.64 18.88 -4.83
C VAL A 294 14.92 19.71 -4.93
N ALA A 295 15.73 19.51 -5.97
CA ALA A 295 16.98 20.24 -6.12
C ALA A 295 16.75 21.76 -6.33
N GLY A 296 15.71 22.14 -7.08
CA GLY A 296 15.28 23.54 -7.21
C GLY A 296 14.80 24.15 -5.89
N LEU A 297 14.05 23.40 -5.09
CA LEU A 297 13.61 23.81 -3.75
C LEU A 297 14.79 23.96 -2.78
N ALA A 298 15.72 22.99 -2.81
CA ALA A 298 16.94 23.02 -2.02
C ALA A 298 17.81 24.22 -2.38
N HIS A 299 17.93 24.56 -3.68
CA HIS A 299 18.64 25.75 -4.11
C HIS A 299 18.08 27.00 -3.46
N VAL A 300 16.76 27.22 -3.51
CA VAL A 300 16.09 28.37 -2.87
C VAL A 300 16.40 28.41 -1.38
N MET A 301 16.20 27.29 -0.66
CA MET A 301 16.46 27.24 0.78
C MET A 301 17.93 27.48 1.14
N ILE A 302 18.87 27.01 0.31
CA ILE A 302 20.31 27.20 0.54
C ILE A 302 20.74 28.64 0.25
N THR A 303 20.30 29.21 -0.88
CA THR A 303 20.74 30.56 -1.29
C THR A 303 20.09 31.67 -0.46
N GLU A 304 18.95 31.39 0.16
CA GLU A 304 18.23 32.31 1.04
C GLU A 304 18.44 32.01 2.54
N ASP A 305 19.36 31.11 2.89
CA ASP A 305 19.72 30.76 4.27
C ASP A 305 18.52 30.28 5.13
N LEU A 306 17.63 29.49 4.53
CA LEU A 306 16.42 28.96 5.17
C LEU A 306 16.57 27.51 5.68
N VAL A 307 17.72 26.89 5.46
CA VAL A 307 18.01 25.54 5.96
C VAL A 307 18.18 25.53 7.49
N ASP A 308 17.97 24.39 8.13
CA ASP A 308 18.33 24.19 9.53
C ASP A 308 19.81 23.80 9.65
N GLN A 309 20.70 24.81 9.61
CA GLN A 309 22.14 24.57 9.65
C GLN A 309 22.58 23.88 10.95
N ALA A 310 21.93 24.16 12.09
CA ALA A 310 22.28 23.53 13.36
C ALA A 310 21.97 22.03 13.36
N PHE A 311 20.83 21.63 12.77
CA PHE A 311 20.50 20.22 12.56
C PHE A 311 21.51 19.56 11.60
N LEU A 312 21.81 20.20 10.47
CA LEU A 312 22.71 19.67 9.45
C LEU A 312 24.13 19.46 10.00
N ASP A 313 24.68 20.44 10.72
CA ASP A 313 26.00 20.38 11.35
C ASP A 313 26.12 19.25 12.37
N LYS A 314 25.04 18.95 13.09
CA LYS A 314 25.04 18.02 14.22
C LYS A 314 24.71 16.59 13.82
N TYR A 315 23.79 16.40 12.86
CA TYR A 315 23.18 15.12 12.57
C TYR A 315 23.41 14.61 11.15
N CYS A 316 24.02 15.41 10.27
CA CYS A 316 24.28 15.02 8.89
C CYS A 316 25.79 14.92 8.61
N VAL A 317 26.13 14.01 7.69
CA VAL A 317 27.49 13.84 7.15
C VAL A 317 27.42 14.11 5.65
N GLY A 318 28.31 14.98 5.14
CA GLY A 318 28.39 15.34 3.73
C GLY A 318 27.30 16.28 3.22
N TYR A 319 26.67 17.08 4.10
CA TYR A 319 25.77 18.14 3.65
C TYR A 319 26.56 19.27 2.97
N ASP A 320 27.65 19.69 3.59
CA ASP A 320 28.57 20.73 3.14
C ASP A 320 30.03 20.31 3.43
N GLU A 321 30.99 21.11 2.99
CA GLU A 321 32.43 20.87 3.22
C GLU A 321 32.80 20.71 4.71
N LYS A 322 32.04 21.31 5.64
CA LYS A 322 32.30 21.18 7.09
C LYS A 322 31.96 19.78 7.59
N THR A 323 30.88 19.20 7.08
CA THR A 323 30.37 17.89 7.46
C THR A 323 30.86 16.77 6.53
N LEU A 324 31.61 17.10 5.48
CA LEU A 324 32.17 16.17 4.52
C LEU A 324 33.36 15.40 5.15
N PRO A 325 33.38 14.06 5.09
CA PRO A 325 34.53 13.29 5.57
C PRO A 325 35.80 13.66 4.81
N ALA A 326 36.93 13.77 5.51
CA ALA A 326 38.22 14.12 4.90
C ALA A 326 38.69 13.17 3.79
N SER A 327 38.16 11.93 3.76
CA SER A 327 38.44 10.94 2.70
C SER A 327 37.60 11.14 1.44
N ALA A 328 36.56 11.97 1.47
CA ALA A 328 35.70 12.23 0.32
C ALA A 328 36.33 13.29 -0.61
N PRO A 329 36.08 13.21 -1.93
CA PRO A 329 36.55 14.22 -2.87
C PRO A 329 36.02 15.61 -2.51
N LYS A 330 36.83 16.65 -2.72
CA LYS A 330 36.38 18.04 -2.55
C LYS A 330 35.17 18.34 -3.45
N ASN A 331 34.24 19.15 -2.96
CA ASN A 331 32.95 19.51 -3.56
C ASN A 331 32.01 18.31 -3.84
N SER A 332 32.22 17.16 -3.20
CA SER A 332 31.30 16.00 -3.31
C SER A 332 30.13 16.05 -2.32
N ASP A 333 30.02 17.10 -1.52
CA ASP A 333 28.92 17.35 -0.62
C ASP A 333 27.62 17.78 -1.36
N TYR A 334 26.49 17.64 -0.68
CA TYR A 334 25.17 17.95 -1.26
C TYR A 334 25.03 19.44 -1.64
N LYS A 335 25.51 20.36 -0.80
CA LYS A 335 25.41 21.81 -1.04
C LYS A 335 26.21 22.21 -2.28
N SER A 336 27.40 21.66 -2.48
CA SER A 336 28.21 21.86 -3.68
C SER A 336 27.53 21.33 -4.94
N TYR A 337 26.87 20.16 -4.89
CA TYR A 337 26.05 19.67 -6.00
C TYR A 337 24.91 20.64 -6.36
N ILE A 338 24.17 21.14 -5.37
CA ILE A 338 23.05 22.08 -5.62
C ILE A 338 23.55 23.41 -6.21
N LEU A 339 24.70 23.89 -5.75
CA LEU A 339 25.29 25.16 -6.19
C LEU A 339 26.16 25.04 -7.45
N GLY A 340 26.18 23.89 -8.13
CA GLY A 340 26.94 23.67 -9.37
C GLY A 340 28.46 23.66 -9.19
N LYS A 341 28.94 23.37 -7.98
CA LYS A 341 30.38 23.21 -7.67
C LYS A 341 30.85 21.75 -7.68
N GLY A 342 29.90 20.82 -7.72
CA GLY A 342 30.16 19.38 -7.84
C GLY A 342 30.53 18.96 -9.27
N GLU A 343 30.62 17.65 -9.48
CA GLU A 343 31.13 17.04 -10.72
C GLU A 343 30.36 17.46 -11.99
N ASP A 344 29.05 17.71 -11.89
CA ASP A 344 28.23 18.05 -13.06
C ASP A 344 28.30 19.52 -13.49
N GLY A 345 28.83 20.41 -12.64
CA GLY A 345 28.96 21.84 -12.92
C GLY A 345 27.64 22.60 -13.13
N VAL A 346 26.49 22.03 -12.76
CA VAL A 346 25.16 22.61 -13.04
C VAL A 346 24.51 23.16 -11.78
N VAL A 347 24.31 24.47 -11.72
CA VAL A 347 23.53 25.10 -10.65
C VAL A 347 22.06 24.71 -10.75
N LYS A 348 21.47 24.21 -9.67
CA LYS A 348 20.10 23.66 -9.64
C LYS A 348 19.05 24.74 -9.38
N THR A 349 19.07 25.82 -10.17
CA THR A 349 18.18 26.96 -9.96
C THR A 349 16.70 26.59 -10.16
N PRO A 350 15.76 27.42 -9.67
CA PRO A 350 14.34 27.29 -9.99
C PRO A 350 14.04 27.25 -11.50
N GLU A 351 14.75 28.01 -12.33
CA GLU A 351 14.60 28.00 -13.80
C GLU A 351 15.04 26.67 -14.41
N TRP A 352 16.12 26.08 -13.89
CA TRP A 352 16.57 24.75 -14.27
C TRP A 352 15.52 23.69 -13.93
N ALA A 353 15.03 23.70 -12.68
CA ALA A 353 14.01 22.76 -12.22
C ALA A 353 12.68 22.93 -12.98
N SER A 354 12.28 24.17 -13.28
CA SER A 354 11.05 24.49 -14.00
C SER A 354 11.00 23.85 -15.39
N LYS A 355 12.10 23.93 -16.15
CA LYS A 355 12.20 23.31 -17.50
C LYS A 355 11.98 21.79 -17.47
N ILE A 356 12.52 21.13 -16.45
CA ILE A 356 12.46 19.67 -16.28
C ILE A 356 11.09 19.23 -15.76
N THR A 357 10.58 19.93 -14.75
CA THR A 357 9.39 19.52 -13.99
C THR A 357 8.08 20.00 -14.60
N GLY A 358 8.13 21.08 -15.40
CA GLY A 358 6.97 21.80 -15.88
C GLY A 358 6.33 22.73 -14.84
N ILE A 359 6.89 22.81 -13.62
CA ILE A 359 6.37 23.68 -12.56
C ILE A 359 6.86 25.11 -12.77
N PRO A 360 6.00 26.14 -12.69
CA PRO A 360 6.44 27.53 -12.83
C PRO A 360 7.50 27.92 -11.80
N VAL A 361 8.48 28.73 -12.23
CA VAL A 361 9.58 29.24 -11.39
C VAL A 361 9.06 29.86 -10.09
N ASP A 362 8.06 30.73 -10.19
CA ASP A 362 7.45 31.38 -9.02
C ASP A 362 6.85 30.38 -8.02
N THR A 363 6.28 29.28 -8.50
CA THR A 363 5.74 28.22 -7.64
C THR A 363 6.87 27.50 -6.91
N ILE A 364 7.99 27.22 -7.58
CA ILE A 364 9.17 26.59 -6.97
C ILE A 364 9.77 27.51 -5.89
N VAL A 365 9.95 28.80 -6.20
CA VAL A 365 10.49 29.79 -5.25
C VAL A 365 9.57 29.93 -4.03
N LYS A 366 8.25 30.10 -4.24
CA LYS A 366 7.27 30.22 -3.15
C LYS A 366 7.26 28.98 -2.28
N LEU A 367 7.24 27.78 -2.88
CA LEU A 367 7.26 26.52 -2.13
C LEU A 367 8.56 26.36 -1.34
N GLY A 368 9.72 26.65 -1.93
CA GLY A 368 11.00 26.56 -1.24
C GLY A 368 11.07 27.47 -0.01
N ARG A 369 10.59 28.71 -0.15
CA ARG A 369 10.46 29.65 0.98
C ARG A 369 9.45 29.18 2.01
N GLU A 370 8.31 28.66 1.59
CA GLU A 370 7.27 28.18 2.51
C GLU A 370 7.78 27.01 3.35
N MET A 371 8.48 26.05 2.73
CA MET A 371 9.10 24.92 3.44
C MET A 371 10.21 25.34 4.40
N GLY A 372 11.08 26.27 3.97
CA GLY A 372 12.17 26.77 4.81
C GLY A 372 11.73 27.58 6.03
N ASN A 373 10.60 28.31 5.92
CA ASN A 373 10.09 29.16 7.00
C ASN A 373 9.09 28.46 7.94
N ASN A 374 8.40 27.41 7.50
CA ASN A 374 7.36 26.75 8.31
C ASN A 374 7.85 25.42 8.90
N LYS A 375 8.62 25.51 9.99
CA LYS A 375 9.16 24.35 10.73
C LYS A 375 8.32 24.10 12.00
N PRO A 376 7.99 22.83 12.37
CA PRO A 376 8.29 21.59 11.65
C PRO A 376 7.49 21.42 10.34
N CYS A 377 8.18 20.98 9.29
CA CYS A 377 7.61 20.70 7.98
C CYS A 377 7.44 19.19 7.82
N ALA A 378 6.20 18.72 7.82
CA ALA A 378 5.87 17.31 7.62
C ALA A 378 5.91 16.97 6.13
N ILE A 379 6.86 16.14 5.71
CA ILE A 379 7.10 15.75 4.34
C ILE A 379 6.89 14.24 4.23
N HIS A 380 6.00 13.85 3.31
CA HIS A 380 5.62 12.46 3.10
C HIS A 380 5.72 12.09 1.63
N GLN A 381 6.15 10.87 1.34
CA GLN A 381 6.13 10.35 -0.03
C GLN A 381 5.36 9.03 -0.15
N GLY A 382 4.61 8.89 -1.25
CA GLY A 382 4.02 7.63 -1.63
C GLY A 382 5.04 6.68 -2.26
N TRP A 383 4.62 5.43 -2.48
CA TRP A 383 5.48 4.44 -3.15
C TRP A 383 5.46 4.51 -4.67
N GLY A 384 4.64 5.37 -5.28
CA GLY A 384 4.55 5.48 -6.75
C GLY A 384 5.85 5.99 -7.37
N LEU A 385 6.45 7.00 -6.74
CA LEU A 385 7.67 7.67 -7.18
C LEU A 385 8.88 6.75 -7.35
N GLN A 386 9.01 5.77 -6.45
CA GLN A 386 10.09 4.79 -6.49
C GLN A 386 9.97 3.80 -7.66
N ARG A 387 8.79 3.69 -8.31
CA ARG A 387 8.51 2.70 -9.35
C ARG A 387 8.97 3.22 -10.71
N THR A 388 10.18 3.73 -10.73
CA THR A 388 10.87 4.35 -11.86
C THR A 388 12.31 3.84 -11.88
N ALA A 389 13.03 4.03 -12.99
CA ALA A 389 14.36 3.45 -13.18
C ALA A 389 15.37 3.87 -12.09
N ASN A 390 15.25 5.09 -11.54
CA ASN A 390 16.11 5.66 -10.51
C ASN A 390 15.31 6.02 -9.24
N GLY A 391 14.31 5.21 -8.93
CA GLY A 391 13.35 5.49 -7.86
C GLY A 391 13.98 5.63 -6.48
N GLU A 392 15.08 4.95 -6.21
CA GLU A 392 15.85 5.05 -4.98
C GLU A 392 16.49 6.43 -4.81
N LEU A 393 16.98 7.04 -5.89
CA LEU A 393 17.52 8.41 -5.87
C LEU A 393 16.40 9.43 -5.70
N ALA A 394 15.27 9.24 -6.37
CA ALA A 394 14.10 10.10 -6.21
C ALA A 394 13.58 10.07 -4.76
N CYS A 395 13.51 8.89 -4.14
CA CYS A 395 13.12 8.76 -2.74
C CYS A 395 14.10 9.42 -1.78
N ARG A 396 15.41 9.30 -2.02
CA ARG A 396 16.45 9.98 -1.23
C ARG A 396 16.38 11.49 -1.39
N ALA A 397 16.09 12.00 -2.58
CA ALA A 397 15.91 13.43 -2.82
C ALA A 397 14.81 14.00 -1.92
N ILE A 398 13.63 13.35 -1.84
CA ILE A 398 12.56 13.84 -0.96
C ILE A 398 12.98 13.82 0.52
N ALA A 399 13.70 12.78 0.96
CA ALA A 399 14.24 12.72 2.32
C ALA A 399 15.21 13.88 2.63
N MET A 400 15.94 14.40 1.64
CA MET A 400 16.78 15.59 1.82
C MET A 400 15.98 16.81 2.26
N LEU A 401 14.74 16.98 1.80
CA LEU A 401 13.91 18.11 2.23
C LEU A 401 13.69 18.09 3.75
N SER A 402 13.41 16.92 4.33
CA SER A 402 13.27 16.78 5.78
C SER A 402 14.55 17.04 6.55
N LEU A 403 15.72 16.71 5.98
CA LEU A 403 17.02 17.01 6.56
C LEU A 403 17.32 18.52 6.49
N LEU A 404 17.07 19.15 5.34
CA LEU A 404 17.26 20.59 5.13
C LEU A 404 16.36 21.43 6.04
N THR A 405 15.15 20.95 6.36
CA THR A 405 14.21 21.65 7.25
C THR A 405 14.33 21.23 8.72
N GLY A 406 15.29 20.38 9.09
CA GLY A 406 15.48 19.91 10.47
C GLY A 406 14.27 19.17 11.04
N SER A 407 13.47 18.53 10.18
CA SER A 407 12.17 17.96 10.55
C SER A 407 12.23 16.52 11.07
N VAL A 408 13.40 15.90 11.10
CA VAL A 408 13.56 14.52 11.59
C VAL A 408 13.55 14.47 13.12
N GLY A 409 12.74 13.59 13.69
CA GLY A 409 12.74 13.29 15.14
C GLY A 409 12.00 14.31 16.02
N VAL A 410 11.19 15.18 15.43
CA VAL A 410 10.37 16.18 16.14
C VAL A 410 8.87 15.94 15.90
N ALA A 411 8.03 16.36 16.85
CA ALA A 411 6.57 16.34 16.68
C ALA A 411 6.15 17.30 15.55
N GLY A 412 5.22 16.87 14.69
CA GLY A 412 4.84 17.58 13.46
C GLY A 412 5.90 17.52 12.35
N GLY A 413 7.00 16.81 12.57
CA GLY A 413 8.09 16.63 11.62
C GLY A 413 7.92 15.39 10.74
N SER A 414 9.00 14.99 10.06
CA SER A 414 9.04 13.80 9.24
C SER A 414 10.46 13.38 8.84
N THR A 415 10.61 12.15 8.35
CA THR A 415 11.83 11.65 7.68
C THR A 415 11.79 11.77 6.15
N GLY A 416 10.74 12.35 5.58
CA GLY A 416 10.55 12.38 4.13
C GLY A 416 10.30 11.00 3.53
N ALA A 417 10.18 9.95 4.35
CA ALA A 417 9.75 8.63 3.95
C ALA A 417 8.22 8.56 3.84
N ARG A 418 7.68 7.36 3.65
CA ARG A 418 6.23 7.15 3.75
C ARG A 418 5.75 7.33 5.19
N GLU A 419 4.54 7.85 5.38
CA GLU A 419 3.86 7.90 6.68
C GLU A 419 3.88 6.54 7.38
N SER A 420 4.09 6.53 8.70
CA SER A 420 4.10 5.30 9.50
C SER A 420 2.83 5.12 10.32
N ASP A 421 2.75 4.02 11.03
CA ASP A 421 1.66 3.61 11.89
C ASP A 421 2.14 3.33 13.33
N ILE A 422 1.20 3.31 14.26
CA ILE A 422 1.45 2.90 15.64
C ILE A 422 1.45 1.36 15.68
N ASN A 423 2.54 0.77 16.17
CA ASN A 423 2.69 -0.68 16.22
C ASN A 423 2.17 -1.24 17.55
N ILE A 424 1.21 -2.17 17.48
CA ILE A 424 0.77 -2.97 18.62
C ILE A 424 1.52 -4.31 18.55
N PRO A 425 2.44 -4.61 19.49
CA PRO A 425 3.22 -5.83 19.45
C PRO A 425 2.34 -7.06 19.67
N PHE A 426 2.64 -8.14 18.96
CA PHE A 426 2.01 -9.44 19.17
C PHE A 426 3.04 -10.57 19.05
N VAL A 427 2.86 -11.62 19.84
CA VAL A 427 3.74 -12.79 19.81
C VAL A 427 3.59 -13.51 18.48
N ARG A 428 4.73 -13.75 17.81
CA ARG A 428 4.80 -14.49 16.55
C ARG A 428 5.31 -15.90 16.80
N PHE A 429 5.02 -16.80 15.86
CA PHE A 429 5.70 -18.10 15.83
C PHE A 429 7.21 -17.90 15.74
N PRO A 430 8.01 -18.74 16.43
CA PRO A 430 9.46 -18.66 16.35
C PRO A 430 9.93 -18.88 14.90
N THR A 431 11.03 -18.25 14.52
CA THR A 431 11.68 -18.46 13.23
C THR A 431 12.97 -19.25 13.40
N VAL A 432 13.32 -20.05 12.40
CA VAL A 432 14.62 -20.74 12.32
C VAL A 432 15.44 -20.01 11.24
N PRO A 433 16.74 -19.71 11.45
CA PRO A 433 17.56 -19.09 10.41
C PRO A 433 17.65 -19.96 9.15
N ASN A 434 17.65 -19.33 7.97
CA ASN A 434 17.96 -20.04 6.73
C ASN A 434 19.48 -20.31 6.66
N PRO A 435 19.93 -21.58 6.62
CA PRO A 435 21.36 -21.88 6.49
C PRO A 435 21.89 -21.54 5.09
N VAL A 436 21.06 -21.57 4.04
CA VAL A 436 21.43 -21.15 2.68
C VAL A 436 21.64 -19.63 2.67
N LYS A 437 22.85 -19.20 2.33
CA LYS A 437 23.23 -17.77 2.28
C LYS A 437 22.96 -17.15 0.92
N THR A 438 22.90 -17.96 -0.13
CA THR A 438 22.66 -17.48 -1.49
C THR A 438 21.27 -16.90 -1.61
N SER A 439 21.18 -15.73 -2.24
CA SER A 439 19.90 -15.10 -2.57
C SER A 439 19.95 -14.33 -3.87
N ILE A 440 18.80 -14.21 -4.51
CA ILE A 440 18.62 -13.49 -5.77
C ILE A 440 17.60 -12.35 -5.61
N SER A 441 17.59 -11.41 -6.55
CA SER A 441 16.48 -10.46 -6.63
C SER A 441 15.18 -11.21 -6.89
N MET A 442 14.10 -10.85 -6.19
CA MET A 442 12.78 -11.47 -6.41
C MET A 442 12.24 -11.26 -7.84
N PHE A 443 12.80 -10.35 -8.63
CA PHE A 443 12.48 -10.18 -10.05
C PHE A 443 13.14 -11.23 -10.97
N LEU A 444 14.22 -11.88 -10.52
CA LEU A 444 15.09 -12.71 -11.38
C LEU A 444 14.88 -14.22 -11.19
N TRP A 445 13.80 -14.64 -10.53
CA TRP A 445 13.56 -16.06 -10.28
C TRP A 445 13.33 -16.87 -11.57
N THR A 446 12.75 -16.26 -12.62
CA THR A 446 12.63 -16.92 -13.94
C THR A 446 13.98 -17.05 -14.63
N ASP A 447 14.84 -16.04 -14.50
CA ASP A 447 16.21 -16.10 -15.03
C ASP A 447 17.02 -17.19 -14.33
N ALA A 448 16.81 -17.36 -13.03
CA ALA A 448 17.39 -18.46 -12.25
C ALA A 448 16.88 -19.86 -12.66
N ILE A 449 15.82 -19.93 -13.47
CA ILE A 449 15.40 -21.18 -14.13
C ILE A 449 16.13 -21.35 -15.47
N TYR A 450 16.20 -20.31 -16.30
CA TYR A 450 16.67 -20.44 -17.68
C TYR A 450 18.18 -20.28 -17.87
N ARG A 451 18.82 -19.39 -17.12
CA ARG A 451 20.22 -18.95 -17.29
C ARG A 451 21.00 -18.84 -15.97
N HIS A 452 20.67 -19.69 -15.00
CA HIS A 452 21.25 -19.63 -13.64
C HIS A 452 22.78 -19.58 -13.63
N ASN A 453 23.42 -20.33 -14.52
CA ASN A 453 24.87 -20.45 -14.67
C ASN A 453 25.53 -19.16 -15.18
N GLU A 454 24.77 -18.23 -15.74
CA GLU A 454 25.23 -16.92 -16.19
C GLU A 454 25.03 -15.85 -15.10
N MET A 455 24.20 -16.12 -14.08
CA MET A 455 23.85 -15.13 -13.06
C MET A 455 24.96 -14.93 -12.04
N THR A 456 25.51 -13.72 -11.96
CA THR A 456 26.60 -13.37 -11.04
C THR A 456 26.20 -12.30 -10.00
N ASP A 457 27.04 -12.10 -8.99
CA ASP A 457 26.91 -11.00 -8.04
C ASP A 457 27.03 -9.63 -8.71
N ILE A 458 27.85 -9.50 -9.75
CA ILE A 458 28.06 -8.25 -10.50
C ILE A 458 26.90 -7.97 -11.46
N THR A 459 26.52 -8.94 -12.29
CA THR A 459 25.56 -8.72 -13.38
C THR A 459 24.10 -8.82 -12.96
N ASP A 460 23.80 -9.65 -11.95
CA ASP A 460 22.44 -10.00 -11.55
C ASP A 460 22.18 -9.74 -10.06
N GLY A 461 23.20 -9.29 -9.32
CA GLY A 461 23.08 -9.03 -7.90
C GLY A 461 22.86 -10.30 -7.09
N VAL A 462 23.40 -11.46 -7.49
CA VAL A 462 23.46 -12.63 -6.61
C VAL A 462 24.17 -12.23 -5.31
N ARG A 463 23.62 -12.62 -4.16
CA ARG A 463 24.23 -12.35 -2.85
C ARG A 463 24.59 -13.64 -2.15
N GLY A 464 25.65 -13.61 -1.36
CA GLY A 464 26.13 -14.78 -0.62
C GLY A 464 26.89 -15.80 -1.47
N ALA A 465 27.08 -15.54 -2.77
CA ALA A 465 27.92 -16.29 -3.69
C ALA A 465 28.27 -15.40 -4.90
N GLU A 466 29.39 -15.68 -5.56
CA GLU A 466 29.79 -15.01 -6.82
C GLU A 466 28.86 -15.36 -7.99
N ARG A 467 28.27 -16.56 -7.96
CA ARG A 467 27.41 -17.09 -9.04
C ARG A 467 26.36 -18.05 -8.50
N LEU A 468 25.20 -18.10 -9.16
CA LEU A 468 24.18 -19.11 -8.89
C LEU A 468 24.58 -20.46 -9.49
N LYS A 469 24.93 -21.42 -8.62
CA LYS A 469 25.48 -22.73 -9.03
C LYS A 469 24.39 -23.70 -9.50
N ILE A 470 23.20 -23.63 -8.91
CA ILE A 470 22.16 -24.63 -9.05
C ILE A 470 20.94 -24.02 -9.75
N GLN A 471 20.44 -24.74 -10.74
CA GLN A 471 19.21 -24.39 -11.45
C GLN A 471 18.00 -24.57 -10.53
N LEU A 472 17.07 -23.61 -10.54
CA LEU A 472 15.78 -23.78 -9.87
C LEU A 472 14.95 -24.88 -10.55
N ARG A 473 14.33 -25.76 -9.74
CA ARG A 473 13.62 -26.97 -10.22
C ARG A 473 12.13 -26.97 -9.93
#